data_AF-A0A7J4SL49-F1
#
_entry.id   AF-A0A7J4SL49-F1
#
_cell.length_a   1.000
_cell.length_b   1.000
_cell.length_c   1.000
_cell.angle_alpha   90.00
_cell.angle_beta   90.00
_cell.angle_gamma   90.00
#
_symmetry.space_group_name_H-M   'P 1'
#
loop_
_entity.id
_entity.type
_entity.pdbx_description
1 polymer ?
#
loop_
_entity_poly.entity_id
_entity_poly.type
_entity_poly.pdbx_seq_one_letter_code
_entity_poly.pdbx_strand_id
1 'polypeptide(L)'
;MSWKDIGQGTLLGDLTLSKMFVESAKLHKDLPAQMYKGGIYNRSLSKIAFPPAKTNEFATLSYSTLNSTVQYIATGLRDLGLRKGSKVAIFSNTRMEWAQSDLSILSAGGVPVTIYPNSSPSMIDYLLTDSKSIGIIAENEDLVKKVLKTKSAKSLKFIISIDALSSKHPKKVLTLGDVYSLGKKSFKDS
;
A
#
# COMPACT_ATOMS: atom_id res chain seq x y z
N MET A 1 -11.85 27.07 -5.52
CA MET A 1 -12.76 26.01 -5.99
C MET A 1 -13.79 25.78 -4.90
N SER A 2 -15.08 25.86 -5.21
CA SER A 2 -16.16 25.74 -4.23
C SER A 2 -16.55 24.28 -4.06
N TRP A 3 -16.94 23.86 -2.85
CA TRP A 3 -17.39 22.50 -2.56
C TRP A 3 -18.63 22.10 -3.37
N LYS A 4 -19.40 23.08 -3.88
CA LYS A 4 -20.58 22.87 -4.73
C LYS A 4 -20.21 22.39 -6.14
N ASP A 5 -18.96 22.55 -6.57
CA ASP A 5 -18.53 22.20 -7.91
C ASP A 5 -18.24 20.69 -8.03
N ILE A 6 -18.02 19.98 -6.91
CA ILE A 6 -17.64 18.57 -6.87
C ILE A 6 -18.78 17.62 -7.30
N GLY A 7 -20.04 18.05 -7.19
CA GLY A 7 -21.22 17.20 -7.42
C GLY A 7 -21.86 17.28 -8.81
N GLN A 8 -21.47 18.24 -9.66
CA GLN A 8 -22.15 18.51 -10.94
C GLN A 8 -21.34 18.01 -12.14
N GLY A 9 -21.05 16.71 -12.22
CA GLY A 9 -20.83 15.95 -13.47
C GLY A 9 -19.76 16.41 -14.49
N THR A 10 -19.09 17.53 -14.29
CA THR A 10 -18.17 18.19 -15.24
C THR A 10 -16.78 18.40 -14.67
N LEU A 11 -16.53 18.07 -13.39
CA LEU A 11 -15.33 18.61 -12.74
C LEU A 11 -14.01 17.94 -13.14
N LEU A 12 -13.99 16.74 -13.74
CA LEU A 12 -12.75 16.01 -14.07
C LEU A 12 -12.82 15.09 -15.31
N GLY A 13 -13.91 15.08 -16.10
CA GLY A 13 -14.06 14.21 -17.28
C GLY A 13 -13.87 12.70 -16.99
N ASP A 14 -13.33 11.94 -17.96
CA ASP A 14 -13.03 10.48 -17.90
C ASP A 14 -11.80 10.11 -17.01
N LEU A 15 -11.45 10.96 -16.03
CA LEU A 15 -10.31 10.75 -15.14
C LEU A 15 -10.70 9.85 -13.97
N THR A 16 -9.98 8.73 -13.82
CA THR A 16 -10.06 7.90 -12.62
C THR A 16 -9.24 8.54 -11.49
N LEU A 17 -9.55 8.22 -10.23
CA LEU A 17 -8.76 8.68 -9.06
C LEU A 17 -7.26 8.43 -9.24
N SER A 18 -6.87 7.28 -9.80
CA SER A 18 -5.48 6.96 -10.09
C SER A 18 -4.85 7.89 -11.13
N LYS A 19 -5.59 8.25 -12.21
CA LYS A 19 -5.09 9.22 -13.19
C LYS A 19 -4.90 10.59 -12.55
N MET A 20 -5.86 11.05 -11.74
CA MET A 20 -5.73 12.32 -11.03
C MET A 20 -4.51 12.37 -10.11
N PHE A 21 -4.26 11.29 -9.37
CA PHE A 21 -3.07 11.18 -8.53
C PHE A 21 -1.78 11.31 -9.35
N VAL A 22 -1.67 10.55 -10.46
CA VAL A 22 -0.49 10.58 -11.32
C VAL A 22 -0.26 11.97 -11.92
N GLU A 23 -1.32 12.61 -12.42
CA GLU A 23 -1.20 13.97 -13.00
C GLU A 23 -0.83 15.01 -11.94
N SER A 24 -1.45 14.96 -10.76
CA SER A 24 -1.08 15.83 -9.63
C SER A 24 0.38 15.65 -9.21
N ALA A 25 0.84 14.40 -9.11
CA ALA A 25 2.21 14.11 -8.74
C ALA A 25 3.24 14.56 -9.79
N LYS A 26 2.88 14.54 -11.09
CA LYS A 26 3.72 15.12 -12.16
C LYS A 26 3.82 16.63 -12.04
N LEU A 27 2.69 17.32 -11.82
CA LEU A 27 2.63 18.78 -11.70
C LEU A 27 3.43 19.28 -10.48
N HIS A 28 3.44 18.51 -9.39
CA HIS A 28 4.05 18.90 -8.12
C HIS A 28 5.31 18.11 -7.78
N LYS A 29 6.01 17.54 -8.78
CA LYS A 29 7.07 16.54 -8.61
C LYS A 29 8.12 16.83 -7.53
N ASP A 30 8.51 18.10 -7.36
CA ASP A 30 9.56 18.53 -6.44
C ASP A 30 9.03 19.00 -5.08
N LEU A 31 7.71 19.15 -4.94
CA LEU A 31 7.09 19.56 -3.68
C LEU A 31 7.07 18.42 -2.65
N PRO A 32 7.11 18.73 -1.34
CA PRO A 32 6.88 17.77 -0.28
C PRO A 32 5.51 17.09 -0.42
N ALA A 33 5.49 15.75 -0.49
CA ALA A 33 4.26 14.96 -0.50
C ALA A 33 3.98 14.32 0.85
N GLN A 34 5.02 13.78 1.51
CA GLN A 34 4.90 13.11 2.79
C GLN A 34 6.11 13.41 3.67
N MET A 35 5.92 13.42 4.99
CA MET A 35 7.00 13.50 5.97
C MET A 35 6.96 12.29 6.90
N TYR A 36 8.12 11.82 7.35
CA TYR A 36 8.23 10.67 8.22
C TYR A 36 9.39 10.82 9.20
N LYS A 37 9.17 10.33 10.43
CA LYS A 37 10.17 10.39 11.51
C LYS A 37 10.98 9.09 11.58
N GLY A 38 12.29 9.24 11.74
CA GLY A 38 13.22 8.11 11.92
C GLY A 38 13.10 7.48 13.30
N GLY A 39 13.36 6.18 13.37
CA GLY A 39 13.26 5.41 14.63
C GLY A 39 11.85 5.03 15.07
N ILE A 40 10.80 5.40 14.32
CA ILE A 40 9.41 5.06 14.67
C ILE A 40 9.00 3.66 14.19
N TYR A 41 9.35 3.31 12.95
CA TYR A 41 8.97 2.05 12.31
C TYR A 41 10.16 1.39 11.62
N ASN A 42 10.16 0.06 11.58
CA ASN A 42 11.15 -0.73 10.86
C ASN A 42 10.77 -0.88 9.37
N ARG A 43 10.73 0.24 8.64
CA ARG A 43 10.14 0.34 7.30
C ARG A 43 10.86 -0.53 6.28
N SER A 44 10.17 -1.49 5.66
CA SER A 44 10.76 -2.32 4.60
C SER A 44 11.13 -1.54 3.32
N LEU A 45 10.43 -0.42 3.06
CA LEU A 45 10.72 0.46 1.93
C LEU A 45 11.98 1.32 2.13
N SER A 46 12.41 1.52 3.39
CA SER A 46 13.61 2.32 3.67
C SER A 46 14.85 1.63 3.10
N LYS A 47 15.78 2.43 2.54
CA LYS A 47 16.98 2.00 1.79
C LYS A 47 16.73 1.47 0.37
N ILE A 48 15.49 1.14 0.00
CA ILE A 48 15.16 0.59 -1.33
C ILE A 48 14.39 1.62 -2.18
N ALA A 49 13.35 2.22 -1.61
CA ALA A 49 12.55 3.25 -2.26
C ALA A 49 13.03 4.66 -1.93
N PHE A 50 13.46 4.89 -0.69
CA PHE A 50 13.92 6.17 -0.16
C PHE A 50 14.87 5.97 1.03
N PRO A 51 15.74 6.96 1.34
CA PRO A 51 16.69 6.83 2.45
C PRO A 51 15.98 6.76 3.82
N PRO A 52 16.56 6.06 4.80
CA PRO A 52 16.04 6.12 6.17
C PRO A 52 16.23 7.53 6.75
N ALA A 53 15.25 8.00 7.53
CA ALA A 53 15.40 9.19 8.35
C ALA A 53 16.26 8.87 9.58
N LYS A 54 17.06 9.83 10.04
CA LYS A 54 17.81 9.69 11.31
C LYS A 54 16.84 9.57 12.48
N THR A 55 17.21 8.80 13.50
CA THR A 55 16.39 8.62 14.71
C THR A 55 16.01 9.97 15.31
N ASN A 56 14.71 10.14 15.60
CA ASN A 56 14.12 11.37 16.11
C ASN A 56 14.09 12.59 15.16
N GLU A 57 14.59 12.47 13.94
CA GLU A 57 14.49 13.51 12.92
C GLU A 57 13.40 13.20 11.88
N PHE A 58 12.84 14.24 11.28
CA PHE A 58 11.93 14.11 10.14
C PHE A 58 12.71 14.12 8.82
N ALA A 59 12.26 13.29 7.88
CA ALA A 59 12.64 13.36 6.48
C ALA A 59 11.40 13.55 5.61
N THR A 60 11.62 13.99 4.37
CA THR A 60 10.56 14.34 3.42
C THR A 60 10.66 13.46 2.18
N LEU A 61 9.52 13.00 1.68
CA LEU A 61 9.37 12.42 0.34
C LEU A 61 8.73 13.45 -0.57
N SER A 62 9.31 13.63 -1.76
CA SER A 62 8.70 14.43 -2.81
C SER A 62 7.56 13.69 -3.50
N TYR A 63 6.71 14.41 -4.25
CA TYR A 63 5.68 13.79 -5.09
C TYR A 63 6.27 12.85 -6.14
N SER A 64 7.45 13.16 -6.68
CA SER A 64 8.15 12.27 -7.61
C SER A 64 8.44 10.90 -6.97
N THR A 65 9.00 10.90 -5.75
CA THR A 65 9.31 9.66 -5.02
C THR A 65 8.05 8.91 -4.63
N LEU A 66 7.00 9.62 -4.18
CA LEU A 66 5.70 9.02 -3.89
C LEU A 66 5.11 8.35 -5.13
N ASN A 67 5.11 9.04 -6.27
CA ASN A 67 4.57 8.51 -7.53
C ASN A 67 5.31 7.26 -7.98
N SER A 68 6.64 7.27 -8.00
CA SER A 68 7.41 6.07 -8.35
C SER A 68 7.17 4.93 -7.37
N THR A 69 7.02 5.22 -6.08
CA THR A 69 6.73 4.22 -5.05
C THR A 69 5.37 3.55 -5.31
N VAL A 70 4.35 4.36 -5.57
CA VAL A 70 3.01 3.87 -5.91
C VAL A 70 3.01 3.05 -7.20
N GLN A 71 3.70 3.50 -8.24
CA GLN A 71 3.78 2.79 -9.53
C GLN A 71 4.45 1.42 -9.39
N TYR A 72 5.57 1.33 -8.67
CA TYR A 72 6.28 0.07 -8.50
C TYR A 72 5.53 -0.89 -7.58
N ILE A 73 4.92 -0.42 -6.48
CA ILE A 73 4.07 -1.30 -5.65
C ILE A 73 2.85 -1.76 -6.45
N ALA A 74 2.18 -0.88 -7.20
CA ALA A 74 1.04 -1.26 -8.05
C ALA A 74 1.42 -2.34 -9.08
N THR A 75 2.57 -2.20 -9.72
CA THR A 75 3.10 -3.19 -10.67
C THR A 75 3.36 -4.53 -9.96
N GLY A 76 4.05 -4.50 -8.82
CA GLY A 76 4.32 -5.71 -8.03
C GLY A 76 3.03 -6.40 -7.55
N LEU A 77 2.01 -5.65 -7.14
CA LEU A 77 0.71 -6.21 -6.79
C LEU A 77 0.04 -6.91 -7.99
N ARG A 78 0.16 -6.37 -9.20
CA ARG A 78 -0.35 -7.02 -10.42
C ARG A 78 0.39 -8.32 -10.72
N ASP A 79 1.69 -8.37 -10.50
CA ASP A 79 2.50 -9.59 -10.63
C ASP A 79 2.10 -10.65 -9.61
N LEU A 80 1.73 -10.25 -8.40
CA LEU A 80 1.15 -11.12 -7.37
C LEU A 80 -0.31 -11.55 -7.66
N GLY A 81 -0.84 -11.17 -8.82
CA GLY A 81 -2.15 -11.62 -9.28
C GLY A 81 -3.31 -10.68 -8.96
N LEU A 82 -3.04 -9.42 -8.57
CA LEU A 82 -4.07 -8.39 -8.49
C LEU A 82 -4.60 -8.07 -9.88
N ARG A 83 -5.94 -8.04 -10.02
CA ARG A 83 -6.65 -7.73 -11.27
C ARG A 83 -7.69 -6.65 -10.99
N LYS A 84 -8.21 -6.02 -12.06
CA LYS A 84 -9.25 -4.99 -11.94
C LYS A 84 -10.42 -5.50 -11.10
N GLY A 85 -10.86 -4.72 -10.11
CA GLY A 85 -11.96 -5.06 -9.21
C GLY A 85 -11.63 -6.07 -8.10
N SER A 86 -10.42 -6.63 -8.08
CA SER A 86 -9.95 -7.47 -6.96
C SER A 86 -9.75 -6.62 -5.72
N LYS A 87 -10.08 -7.18 -4.55
CA LYS A 87 -9.98 -6.45 -3.27
C LYS A 87 -8.73 -6.83 -2.50
N VAL A 88 -8.11 -5.85 -1.88
CA VAL A 88 -6.93 -6.03 -1.02
C VAL A 88 -7.18 -5.33 0.29
N ALA A 89 -7.05 -6.05 1.39
CA ALA A 89 -7.22 -5.48 2.71
C ALA A 89 -5.97 -4.70 3.15
N ILE A 90 -6.16 -3.62 3.91
CA ILE A 90 -5.10 -2.87 4.59
C ILE A 90 -5.38 -2.91 6.09
N PHE A 91 -4.46 -3.50 6.84
CA PHE A 91 -4.54 -3.73 8.28
C PHE A 91 -3.36 -3.04 8.99
N SER A 92 -3.47 -1.73 9.16
CA SER A 92 -2.42 -0.86 9.72
C SER A 92 -3.00 0.43 10.27
N ASN A 93 -2.30 1.03 11.24
CA ASN A 93 -2.54 2.38 11.71
C ASN A 93 -2.24 3.40 10.60
N THR A 94 -2.69 4.63 10.81
CA THR A 94 -2.37 5.74 9.91
C THR A 94 -0.86 6.00 9.90
N ARG A 95 -0.22 5.76 8.76
CA ARG A 95 1.19 6.06 8.45
C ARG A 95 1.34 6.31 6.95
N MET A 96 2.48 6.86 6.53
CA MET A 96 2.67 7.22 5.11
C MET A 96 2.51 6.02 4.16
N GLU A 97 2.97 4.84 4.57
CA GLU A 97 2.92 3.61 3.77
C GLU A 97 1.51 3.03 3.66
N TRP A 98 0.63 3.37 4.61
CA TRP A 98 -0.80 3.06 4.50
C TRP A 98 -1.39 3.78 3.27
N ALA A 99 -1.11 5.08 3.12
CA ALA A 99 -1.58 5.87 1.98
C ALA A 99 -0.91 5.42 0.66
N GLN A 100 0.39 5.08 0.70
CA GLN A 100 1.08 4.52 -0.46
C GLN A 100 0.45 3.19 -0.90
N SER A 101 0.08 2.33 0.05
CA SER A 101 -0.59 1.05 -0.22
C SER A 101 -1.97 1.26 -0.85
N ASP A 102 -2.77 2.16 -0.29
CA ASP A 102 -4.09 2.53 -0.80
C ASP A 102 -4.03 3.04 -2.25
N LEU A 103 -3.17 4.02 -2.50
CA LEU A 103 -2.93 4.57 -3.84
C LEU A 103 -2.41 3.51 -4.82
N SER A 104 -1.60 2.57 -4.35
CA SER A 104 -1.07 1.47 -5.18
C SER A 104 -2.13 0.46 -5.55
N ILE A 105 -3.02 0.11 -4.61
CA ILE A 105 -4.16 -0.78 -4.88
C ILE A 105 -5.07 -0.14 -5.92
N LEU A 106 -5.43 1.13 -5.74
CA LEU A 106 -6.23 1.88 -6.71
C LEU A 106 -5.54 1.96 -8.07
N SER A 107 -4.25 2.30 -8.10
CA SER A 107 -3.45 2.40 -9.35
C SER A 107 -3.31 1.07 -10.08
N ALA A 108 -3.32 -0.06 -9.36
CA ALA A 108 -3.35 -1.38 -9.96
C ALA A 108 -4.76 -1.78 -10.49
N GLY A 109 -5.78 -0.96 -10.24
CA GLY A 109 -7.19 -1.21 -10.57
C GLY A 109 -7.95 -2.03 -9.52
N GLY A 110 -7.34 -2.24 -8.35
CA GLY A 110 -7.95 -2.95 -7.23
C GLY A 110 -8.85 -2.07 -6.37
N VAL A 111 -9.45 -2.67 -5.35
CA VAL A 111 -10.33 -2.02 -4.39
C VAL A 111 -9.76 -2.20 -2.98
N PRO A 112 -9.35 -1.12 -2.29
CA PRO A 112 -8.84 -1.22 -0.93
C PRO A 112 -9.98 -1.54 0.05
N VAL A 113 -9.69 -2.36 1.06
CA VAL A 113 -10.60 -2.70 2.17
C VAL A 113 -9.88 -2.42 3.48
N THR A 114 -10.42 -1.57 4.34
CA THR A 114 -9.72 -1.15 5.57
C THR A 114 -10.08 -2.02 6.76
N ILE A 115 -9.08 -2.43 7.54
CA ILE A 115 -9.23 -3.18 8.79
C ILE A 115 -8.50 -2.43 9.91
N TYR A 116 -9.19 -2.16 11.02
CA TYR A 116 -8.57 -1.50 12.16
C TYR A 116 -7.51 -2.40 12.83
N PRO A 117 -6.33 -1.88 13.21
CA PRO A 117 -5.22 -2.64 13.83
C PRO A 117 -5.56 -3.41 15.11
N ASN A 118 -6.56 -2.93 15.85
CA ASN A 118 -7.06 -3.55 17.07
C ASN A 118 -8.16 -4.60 16.82
N SER A 119 -8.53 -4.88 15.57
CA SER A 119 -9.52 -5.90 15.23
C SER A 119 -9.11 -7.27 15.78
N SER A 120 -10.10 -8.00 16.31
CA SER A 120 -9.91 -9.37 16.78
C SER A 120 -9.66 -10.32 15.58
N PRO A 121 -9.04 -11.50 15.80
CA PRO A 121 -8.87 -12.49 14.74
C PRO A 121 -10.18 -12.90 14.05
N SER A 122 -11.29 -13.00 14.78
CA SER A 122 -12.61 -13.30 14.20
C SER A 122 -13.11 -12.17 13.30
N MET A 123 -12.89 -10.91 13.69
CA MET A 123 -13.26 -9.75 12.88
C MET A 123 -12.42 -9.67 11.61
N ILE A 124 -11.12 -9.96 11.71
CA ILE A 124 -10.21 -10.04 10.54
C ILE A 124 -10.70 -11.13 9.58
N ASP A 125 -11.00 -12.33 10.10
CA ASP A 125 -11.49 -13.46 9.29
C ASP A 125 -12.81 -13.12 8.56
N TYR A 126 -13.75 -12.49 9.28
CA TYR A 126 -15.01 -12.03 8.72
C TYR A 126 -14.80 -11.00 7.61
N LEU A 127 -14.04 -9.94 7.86
CA LEU A 127 -13.82 -8.87 6.88
C LEU A 127 -13.11 -9.37 5.61
N LEU A 128 -12.12 -10.26 5.77
CA LEU A 128 -11.43 -10.87 4.63
C LEU A 128 -12.38 -11.76 3.80
N THR A 129 -13.26 -12.51 4.47
CA THR A 129 -14.22 -13.40 3.81
C THR A 129 -15.31 -12.63 3.09
N ASP A 130 -15.97 -11.71 3.80
CA ASP A 130 -17.09 -10.92 3.28
C ASP A 130 -16.66 -10.05 2.09
N SER A 131 -15.50 -9.40 2.23
CA SER A 131 -14.95 -8.63 1.12
C SER A 131 -14.48 -9.53 -0.03
N LYS A 132 -14.20 -10.81 0.17
CA LYS A 132 -13.50 -11.68 -0.79
C LYS A 132 -12.14 -11.10 -1.17
N SER A 133 -11.42 -10.58 -0.18
CA SER A 133 -10.08 -10.04 -0.38
C SER A 133 -9.12 -11.12 -0.87
N ILE A 134 -8.36 -10.83 -1.93
CA ILE A 134 -7.38 -11.77 -2.49
C ILE A 134 -6.04 -11.71 -1.77
N GLY A 135 -5.80 -10.66 -0.99
CA GLY A 135 -4.57 -10.43 -0.24
C GLY A 135 -4.77 -9.34 0.80
N ILE A 136 -3.76 -9.16 1.66
CA ILE A 136 -3.76 -8.20 2.76
C ILE A 136 -2.38 -7.57 2.93
N ILE A 137 -2.35 -6.27 3.20
CA ILE A 137 -1.18 -5.51 3.61
C ILE A 137 -1.33 -5.19 5.09
N ALA A 138 -0.48 -5.77 5.93
CA ALA A 138 -0.47 -5.61 7.38
C ALA A 138 0.71 -4.73 7.83
N GLU A 139 0.56 -3.98 8.92
CA GLU A 139 1.57 -3.03 9.39
C GLU A 139 2.94 -3.65 9.67
N ASN A 140 2.94 -4.77 10.38
CA ASN A 140 4.14 -5.36 10.94
C ASN A 140 3.96 -6.87 11.13
N GLU A 141 5.04 -7.50 11.59
CA GLU A 141 5.13 -8.93 11.78
C GLU A 141 4.08 -9.50 12.76
N ASP A 142 3.69 -8.75 13.80
CA ASP A 142 2.67 -9.20 14.75
C ASP A 142 1.28 -9.21 14.13
N LEU A 143 0.97 -8.20 13.31
CA LEU A 143 -0.28 -8.18 12.55
C LEU A 143 -0.29 -9.27 11.47
N VAL A 144 0.84 -9.55 10.80
CA VAL A 144 0.97 -10.71 9.91
C VAL A 144 0.69 -12.02 10.66
N LYS A 145 1.26 -12.22 11.85
CA LYS A 145 0.99 -13.40 12.69
C LYS A 145 -0.48 -13.52 13.07
N LYS A 146 -1.17 -12.41 13.36
CA LYS A 146 -2.62 -12.41 13.60
C LYS A 146 -3.39 -12.88 12.37
N VAL A 147 -3.06 -12.35 11.19
CA VAL A 147 -3.67 -12.77 9.92
C VAL A 147 -3.45 -14.27 9.69
N LEU A 148 -2.22 -14.78 9.86
CA LEU A 148 -1.88 -16.18 9.64
C LEU A 148 -2.67 -17.16 10.54
N LYS A 149 -3.21 -16.71 11.67
CA LYS A 149 -4.07 -17.50 12.58
C LYS A 149 -5.54 -17.56 12.14
N THR A 150 -5.95 -16.75 11.17
CA THR A 150 -7.31 -16.76 10.63
C THR A 150 -7.53 -17.93 9.67
N LYS A 151 -8.79 -18.33 9.44
CA LYS A 151 -9.12 -19.38 8.47
C LYS A 151 -8.91 -18.87 7.04
N SER A 152 -9.29 -17.62 6.81
CA SER A 152 -9.15 -16.90 5.54
C SER A 152 -7.71 -16.72 5.09
N ALA A 153 -6.73 -16.81 6.00
CA ALA A 153 -5.32 -16.76 5.63
C ALA A 153 -4.98 -17.75 4.50
N LYS A 154 -5.62 -18.93 4.46
CA LYS A 154 -5.34 -19.97 3.46
C LYS A 154 -5.76 -19.57 2.05
N SER A 155 -6.82 -18.79 1.89
CA SER A 155 -7.34 -18.37 0.57
C SER A 155 -6.63 -17.13 0.01
N LEU A 156 -5.90 -16.37 0.84
CA LEU A 156 -5.12 -15.22 0.39
C LEU A 156 -3.96 -15.66 -0.50
N LYS A 157 -3.84 -15.00 -1.67
CA LYS A 157 -2.71 -15.14 -2.60
C LYS A 157 -1.43 -14.58 -2.01
N PHE A 158 -1.51 -13.48 -1.28
CA PHE A 158 -0.37 -12.82 -0.65
C PHE A 158 -0.75 -12.16 0.69
N ILE A 159 0.24 -12.06 1.57
CA ILE A 159 0.20 -11.30 2.83
C ILE A 159 1.45 -10.42 2.82
N ILE A 160 1.30 -9.11 2.94
CA ILE A 160 2.41 -8.17 2.79
C ILE A 160 2.59 -7.42 4.12
N SER A 161 3.80 -7.40 4.67
CA SER A 161 4.16 -6.57 5.83
C SER A 161 4.70 -5.22 5.37
N ILE A 162 4.20 -4.11 5.91
CA ILE A 162 4.75 -2.77 5.67
C ILE A 162 6.17 -2.69 6.25
N ASP A 163 6.34 -3.16 7.49
CA ASP A 163 7.64 -3.23 8.14
C ASP A 163 8.42 -4.48 7.72
N ALA A 164 9.75 -4.43 7.86
CA ALA A 164 10.63 -5.56 7.64
C ALA A 164 10.32 -6.69 8.64
N LEU A 165 10.48 -7.92 8.18
CA LEU A 165 10.21 -9.13 8.95
C LEU A 165 11.50 -9.66 9.57
N SER A 166 11.43 -10.15 10.81
CA SER A 166 12.59 -10.68 11.53
C SER A 166 12.66 -12.20 11.54
N SER A 167 11.50 -12.86 11.43
CA SER A 167 11.38 -14.32 11.46
C SER A 167 11.06 -14.92 10.08
N LYS A 168 11.21 -16.24 9.95
CA LYS A 168 10.82 -16.97 8.73
C LYS A 168 9.30 -17.04 8.63
N HIS A 169 8.79 -16.82 7.42
CA HIS A 169 7.36 -16.90 7.11
C HIS A 169 7.10 -17.79 5.89
N PRO A 170 5.85 -18.24 5.66
CA PRO A 170 5.47 -18.89 4.42
C PRO A 170 5.80 -18.04 3.19
N LYS A 171 6.08 -18.66 2.04
CA LYS A 171 6.50 -17.97 0.80
C LYS A 171 5.56 -16.85 0.31
N LYS A 172 4.27 -16.93 0.67
CA LYS A 172 3.27 -15.91 0.31
C LYS A 172 3.30 -14.65 1.20
N VAL A 173 4.11 -14.69 2.26
CA VAL A 173 4.36 -13.55 3.13
C VAL A 173 5.56 -12.80 2.58
N LEU A 174 5.35 -11.53 2.24
CA LEU A 174 6.33 -10.64 1.64
C LEU A 174 6.40 -9.36 2.48
N THR A 175 7.43 -8.55 2.28
CA THR A 175 7.45 -7.16 2.73
C THR A 175 6.99 -6.22 1.61
N LEU A 176 6.56 -5.02 1.96
CA LEU A 176 6.22 -3.99 0.97
C LEU A 176 7.46 -3.61 0.13
N GLY A 177 8.65 -3.67 0.71
CA GLY A 177 9.93 -3.58 0.01
C GLY A 177 10.17 -4.68 -1.03
N ASP A 178 9.75 -5.92 -0.75
CA ASP A 178 9.83 -7.03 -1.72
C ASP A 178 8.90 -6.78 -2.91
N VAL A 179 7.66 -6.35 -2.64
CA VAL A 179 6.66 -6.04 -3.68
C VAL A 179 7.10 -4.85 -4.53
N TYR A 180 7.64 -3.82 -3.91
CA TYR A 180 8.24 -2.69 -4.61
C TYR A 180 9.38 -3.14 -5.52
N SER A 181 10.28 -4.00 -5.04
CA SER A 181 11.43 -4.48 -5.81
C SER A 181 11.02 -5.34 -7.00
N LEU A 182 10.03 -6.23 -6.78
CA LEU A 182 9.41 -7.02 -7.84
C LEU A 182 8.84 -6.10 -8.93
N GLY A 183 7.99 -5.14 -8.54
CA GLY A 183 7.36 -4.26 -9.52
C GLY A 183 8.33 -3.29 -10.21
N LYS A 184 9.38 -2.83 -9.51
CA LYS A 184 10.44 -2.01 -10.12
C LYS A 184 11.21 -2.79 -11.19
N LYS A 185 11.41 -4.10 -10.99
CA LYS A 185 12.02 -4.97 -12.00
C LYS A 185 11.08 -5.12 -13.20
N SER A 186 9.84 -5.55 -12.98
CA SER A 186 8.86 -5.77 -14.05
C SER A 186 8.55 -4.51 -14.86
N PHE A 187 8.53 -3.33 -14.21
CA PHE A 187 8.32 -2.05 -14.88
C PHE A 187 9.49 -1.64 -15.80
N LYS A 188 10.72 -2.08 -15.51
CA LYS A 188 11.87 -1.84 -16.39
C LYS A 188 11.90 -2.79 -17.57
N ASP A 189 11.32 -3.97 -17.41
CA ASP A 189 11.28 -5.03 -18.43
C ASP A 189 10.08 -4.87 -19.39
N SER A 190 9.16 -3.93 -19.11
CA SER A 190 7.94 -3.62 -19.88
C SER A 190 8.11 -2.40 -20.80
#